data_AF-A0A1T4REX5-F1
#
_entry.id   AF-A0A1T4REX5-F1
#
_cell.length_a   1.000
_cell.length_b   1.000
_cell.length_c   1.000
_cell.angle_alpha   90.00
_cell.angle_beta   90.00
_cell.angle_gamma   90.00
#
_symmetry.space_group_name_H-M   'P 1'
#
loop_
_entity.id
_entity.type
_entity.pdbx_description
1 polymer ?
#
loop_
_entity_poly.entity_id
_entity_poly.type
_entity_poly.pdbx_seq_one_letter_code
_entity_poly.pdbx_strand_id
1 'polypeptide(L)'
;MNVIFLDIEVSTSSGKIADLGAVDSLGRTIHTASQGEFLDFVKDAEYVGGHNVLNHDLQYLKHLELEKKKVVDTLYLSPLMFPMRPSHRLLKDEKILSDSLNNPLLDAQKSRDLFYDEVNAFHSLDNDLKDIYFNLLKGAREFKDFFEYVGLKEESKSFFNNLFSAKSCSA
;
A
#
# COMPACT_ATOMS: atom_id res chain seq x y z
N MET A 1 5.35 -13.96 2.49
CA MET A 1 4.10 -13.34 2.98
C MET A 1 3.10 -13.33 1.84
N ASN A 2 1.84 -13.64 2.13
CA ASN A 2 0.79 -13.64 1.10
C ASN A 2 0.12 -12.27 1.04
N VAL A 3 0.49 -11.45 0.05
CA VAL A 3 -0.16 -10.17 -0.24
C VAL A 3 -1.00 -10.32 -1.50
N ILE A 4 -2.24 -9.82 -1.45
CA ILE A 4 -3.09 -9.64 -2.62
C ILE A 4 -3.35 -8.15 -2.83
N PHE A 5 -3.04 -7.65 -4.02
CA PHE A 5 -3.32 -6.28 -4.42
C PHE A 5 -4.67 -6.24 -5.11
N LEU A 6 -5.46 -5.21 -4.81
CA LEU A 6 -6.77 -5.01 -5.39
C LEU A 6 -6.99 -3.56 -5.80
N ASP A 7 -7.95 -3.40 -6.68
CA ASP A 7 -8.57 -2.12 -7.05
C ASP A 7 -10.03 -2.39 -7.44
N ILE A 8 -10.91 -1.42 -7.24
CA ILE A 8 -12.32 -1.51 -7.56
C ILE A 8 -12.79 -0.30 -8.38
N GLU A 9 -13.68 -0.56 -9.33
CA GLU A 9 -14.44 0.48 -9.99
C GLU A 9 -15.80 0.63 -9.32
N VAL A 10 -16.13 1.86 -8.94
CA VAL A 10 -17.43 2.21 -8.38
C VAL A 10 -18.21 3.04 -9.39
N SER A 11 -19.42 2.60 -9.70
CA SER A 11 -20.34 3.33 -10.55
C SER A 11 -20.68 4.68 -9.91
N THR A 12 -20.35 5.78 -10.58
CA THR A 12 -20.65 7.15 -10.13
C THR A 12 -22.15 7.45 -10.04
N SER A 13 -22.97 6.74 -10.82
CA SER A 13 -24.43 6.90 -10.83
C SER A 13 -25.15 6.13 -9.72
N SER A 14 -24.62 4.97 -9.32
CA SER A 14 -25.27 4.08 -8.34
C SER A 14 -24.55 3.96 -7.01
N GLY A 15 -23.28 4.38 -6.93
CA GLY A 15 -22.42 4.18 -5.76
C GLY A 15 -22.09 2.70 -5.48
N LYS A 16 -22.38 1.80 -6.43
CA LYS A 16 -22.13 0.36 -6.30
C LYS A 16 -20.86 -0.05 -7.02
N ILE A 17 -20.23 -1.10 -6.51
CA ILE A 17 -19.12 -1.79 -7.18
C ILE A 17 -19.60 -2.25 -8.56
N ALA A 18 -18.91 -1.80 -9.61
CA ALA A 18 -19.18 -2.12 -11.00
C ALA A 18 -18.20 -3.16 -11.53
N ASP A 19 -16.95 -3.13 -11.07
CA ASP A 19 -15.89 -4.01 -11.53
C ASP A 19 -14.81 -4.17 -10.45
N LEU A 20 -14.14 -5.31 -10.42
CA LEU A 20 -13.13 -5.67 -9.41
C LEU A 20 -11.93 -6.31 -10.07
N GLY A 21 -10.73 -5.92 -9.64
CA GLY A 21 -9.47 -6.48 -10.08
C GLY A 21 -8.59 -6.84 -8.90
N ALA A 22 -7.93 -7.99 -8.97
CA ALA A 22 -6.90 -8.33 -8.01
C ALA A 22 -5.77 -9.19 -8.61
N VAL A 23 -4.60 -9.06 -8.01
CA VAL A 23 -3.40 -9.85 -8.31
C VAL A 23 -2.71 -10.26 -7.03
N ASP A 24 -2.24 -11.50 -6.94
CA ASP A 24 -1.48 -11.96 -5.80
C ASP A 24 0.04 -11.81 -5.98
N SER A 25 0.78 -12.11 -4.91
CA SER A 25 2.25 -12.13 -4.91
C SER A 25 2.89 -13.09 -5.93
N LEU A 26 2.16 -14.09 -6.45
CA LEU A 26 2.63 -15.03 -7.46
C LEU A 26 2.22 -14.65 -8.89
N GLY A 27 1.48 -13.55 -9.05
CA GLY A 27 0.98 -13.08 -10.34
C GLY A 27 -0.29 -13.78 -10.83
N ARG A 28 -0.97 -14.56 -9.98
CA ARG A 28 -2.34 -15.01 -10.29
C ARG A 28 -3.27 -13.82 -10.23
N THR A 29 -4.25 -13.77 -11.13
CA THR A 29 -5.12 -12.61 -11.31
C THR A 29 -6.58 -12.99 -11.32
N ILE A 30 -7.44 -12.05 -10.93
CA ILE A 30 -8.88 -12.10 -11.17
C ILE A 30 -9.35 -10.71 -11.66
N HIS A 31 -10.29 -10.72 -12.60
CA HIS A 31 -11.02 -9.55 -13.07
C HIS A 31 -12.49 -9.97 -13.22
N THR A 32 -13.37 -9.42 -12.39
CA THR A 32 -14.76 -9.87 -12.29
C THR A 32 -15.69 -8.77 -11.77
N ALA A 33 -16.95 -8.80 -12.18
CA ALA A 33 -18.02 -8.02 -11.53
C ALA A 33 -18.66 -8.78 -10.34
N SER A 34 -18.31 -10.06 -10.15
CA SER A 34 -18.86 -10.91 -9.08
C SER A 34 -18.09 -10.72 -7.78
N GLN A 35 -18.74 -10.10 -6.79
CA GLN A 35 -18.16 -9.96 -5.45
C GLN A 35 -17.90 -11.32 -4.76
N GLY A 36 -18.66 -12.37 -5.11
CA GLY A 36 -18.45 -13.72 -4.57
C GLY A 36 -17.17 -14.37 -5.11
N GLU A 37 -16.95 -14.31 -6.43
CA GLU A 37 -15.71 -14.81 -7.03
C GLU A 37 -14.49 -14.02 -6.54
N PHE A 38 -14.65 -12.71 -6.40
CA PHE A 38 -13.63 -11.84 -5.85
C PHE A 38 -13.28 -12.23 -4.40
N LEU A 39 -14.29 -12.43 -3.53
CA LEU A 39 -14.08 -12.89 -2.16
C LEU A 39 -13.33 -14.22 -2.10
N ASP A 40 -13.71 -15.19 -2.94
CA ASP A 40 -13.04 -16.49 -2.98
C ASP A 40 -11.56 -16.37 -3.35
N PHE A 41 -11.20 -15.39 -4.17
CA PHE A 41 -9.81 -15.11 -4.52
C PHE A 41 -9.05 -14.45 -3.35
N VAL A 42 -9.66 -13.50 -2.64
CA VAL A 42 -8.95 -12.67 -1.63
C VAL A 42 -9.01 -13.21 -0.19
N LYS A 43 -9.91 -14.13 0.13
CA LYS A 43 -10.20 -14.56 1.52
C LYS A 43 -9.00 -15.08 2.31
N ASP A 44 -8.05 -15.75 1.62
CA ASP A 44 -6.87 -16.36 2.25
C ASP A 44 -5.65 -15.43 2.27
N ALA A 45 -5.82 -14.16 1.90
CA ALA A 45 -4.79 -13.14 2.03
C ALA A 45 -4.38 -12.94 3.50
N GLU A 46 -3.08 -12.79 3.74
CA GLU A 46 -2.57 -12.28 5.02
C GLU A 46 -2.56 -10.74 5.00
N TYR A 47 -2.14 -10.19 3.86
CA TYR A 47 -2.09 -8.78 3.57
C TYR A 47 -2.96 -8.44 2.35
N VAL A 48 -3.61 -7.29 2.40
CA VAL A 48 -4.30 -6.69 1.26
C VAL A 48 -3.59 -5.40 0.90
N GLY A 49 -3.35 -5.17 -0.38
CA GLY A 49 -2.64 -4.01 -0.88
C GLY A 49 -3.40 -3.27 -1.96
N GLY A 50 -3.01 -2.03 -2.22
CA GLY A 50 -3.55 -1.23 -3.33
C GLY A 50 -3.03 0.20 -3.29
N HIS A 51 -3.62 1.07 -4.11
CA HIS A 51 -3.29 2.48 -4.14
C HIS A 51 -4.49 3.29 -3.63
N ASN A 52 -4.37 3.85 -2.42
CA ASN A 52 -5.47 4.45 -1.66
C ASN A 52 -6.51 3.44 -1.13
N VAL A 53 -6.14 2.15 -1.03
CA VAL A 53 -7.01 1.04 -0.59
C VAL A 53 -7.67 1.29 0.76
N LEU A 54 -6.99 1.98 1.69
CA LEU A 54 -7.53 2.28 3.03
C LEU A 54 -8.74 3.20 3.01
N ASN A 55 -8.73 4.21 2.13
CA ASN A 55 -9.78 5.23 2.07
C ASN A 55 -10.68 5.14 0.85
N HIS A 56 -10.34 4.29 -0.12
CA HIS A 56 -11.13 4.06 -1.31
C HIS A 56 -11.80 2.69 -1.24
N ASP A 57 -11.07 1.61 -1.50
CA ASP A 57 -11.64 0.30 -1.79
C ASP A 57 -12.29 -0.36 -0.56
N LEU A 58 -11.60 -0.37 0.58
CA LEU A 58 -12.07 -1.05 1.79
C LEU A 58 -13.39 -0.49 2.31
N GLN A 59 -13.74 0.76 1.99
CA GLN A 59 -15.02 1.33 2.42
C GLN A 59 -16.23 0.67 1.73
N TYR A 60 -16.04 0.16 0.50
CA TYR A 60 -17.06 -0.54 -0.28
C TYR A 60 -17.02 -2.05 -0.03
N LEU A 61 -15.86 -2.58 0.37
CA LEU A 61 -15.63 -4.00 0.61
C LEU A 61 -15.81 -4.43 2.09
N LYS A 62 -16.35 -3.58 2.96
CA LYS A 62 -16.56 -3.88 4.40
C LYS A 62 -17.28 -5.21 4.66
N HIS A 63 -18.23 -5.56 3.80
CA HIS A 63 -19.00 -6.79 3.91
C HIS A 63 -18.16 -8.06 3.65
N LEU A 64 -16.96 -7.92 3.07
CA LEU A 64 -15.98 -8.97 2.87
C LEU A 64 -14.99 -9.10 4.06
N GLU A 65 -15.10 -8.22 5.06
CA GLU A 65 -14.26 -8.19 6.27
C GLU A 65 -12.75 -8.13 5.99
N LEU A 66 -12.35 -7.56 4.85
CA LEU A 66 -10.95 -7.43 4.44
C LEU A 66 -10.16 -6.48 5.34
N GLU A 67 -10.83 -5.57 6.05
CA GLU A 67 -10.23 -4.69 7.04
C GLU A 67 -9.67 -5.42 8.28
N LYS A 68 -10.02 -6.70 8.47
CA LYS A 68 -9.44 -7.56 9.51
C LYS A 68 -8.06 -8.10 9.12
N LYS A 69 -7.70 -7.99 7.85
CA LYS A 69 -6.38 -8.33 7.34
C LYS A 69 -5.42 -7.16 7.55
N LYS A 70 -4.13 -7.42 7.40
CA LYS A 70 -3.13 -6.34 7.38
C LYS A 70 -3.22 -5.59 6.06
N VAL A 71 -3.01 -4.29 6.06
CA VAL A 71 -3.22 -3.44 4.86
C VAL A 71 -1.96 -2.67 4.50
N VAL A 72 -1.54 -2.75 3.24
CA VAL A 72 -0.43 -1.96 2.69
C VAL A 72 -0.95 -1.00 1.62
N ASP A 73 -0.80 0.30 1.85
CA ASP A 73 -1.35 1.33 0.95
C ASP A 73 -0.23 2.14 0.31
N THR A 74 -0.01 1.90 -0.98
CA THR A 74 1.10 2.51 -1.74
C THR A 74 0.98 4.02 -1.86
N LEU A 75 -0.22 4.61 -1.74
CA LEU A 75 -0.39 6.05 -1.82
C LEU A 75 0.38 6.77 -0.69
N TYR A 76 0.42 6.18 0.49
CA TYR A 76 1.08 6.75 1.66
C TYR A 76 2.58 6.43 1.71
N LEU A 77 2.98 5.28 1.16
CA LEU A 77 4.38 4.86 1.12
C LEU A 77 5.18 5.64 0.08
N SER A 78 4.58 5.92 -1.08
CA SER A 78 5.23 6.59 -2.21
C SER A 78 5.90 7.93 -1.88
N PRO A 79 5.31 8.85 -1.10
CA PRO A 79 5.98 10.08 -0.67
C PRO A 79 7.24 9.87 0.17
N LEU A 80 7.29 8.77 0.95
CA LEU A 80 8.45 8.45 1.77
C LEU A 80 9.55 7.79 0.93
N MET A 81 9.17 6.90 0.01
CA MET A 81 10.13 6.12 -0.78
C MET A 81 10.64 6.86 -2.02
N PHE A 82 9.84 7.77 -2.58
CA PHE A 82 10.15 8.46 -3.83
C PHE A 82 9.95 9.99 -3.77
N PRO A 83 10.49 10.71 -2.76
CA PRO A 83 10.14 12.10 -2.47
C PRO A 83 10.39 13.10 -3.62
N MET A 84 11.19 12.72 -4.62
CA MET A 84 11.50 13.55 -5.79
C MET A 84 10.50 13.37 -6.96
N ARG A 85 9.51 12.47 -6.85
CA ARG A 85 8.48 12.29 -7.90
C ARG A 85 7.47 13.45 -7.85
N PRO A 86 7.17 14.12 -8.99
CA PRO A 86 6.24 15.26 -9.02
C PRO A 86 4.80 14.90 -8.60
N SER A 87 4.42 13.64 -8.78
CA SER A 87 3.14 13.07 -8.38
C SER A 87 3.35 11.66 -7.85
N HIS A 88 2.69 11.37 -6.73
CA HIS A 88 2.61 10.03 -6.15
C HIS A 88 1.33 9.29 -6.49
N ARG A 89 0.42 9.93 -7.24
CA ARG A 89 -0.67 9.20 -7.88
C ARG A 89 -0.04 8.23 -8.86
N LEU A 90 -0.55 7.00 -8.94
CA LEU A 90 -0.24 6.10 -10.06
C LEU A 90 -0.27 6.91 -11.36
N LEU A 91 0.88 7.02 -12.02
CA LEU A 91 1.06 7.94 -13.14
C LEU A 91 -0.01 7.63 -14.19
N LYS A 92 -0.88 8.61 -14.42
CA LYS A 92 -1.91 8.57 -15.46
C LYS A 92 -1.38 8.98 -16.82
N ASP A 93 -0.07 9.16 -16.99
CA ASP A 93 0.51 9.72 -18.21
C ASP A 93 0.32 8.82 -19.45
N GLU A 94 0.02 7.52 -19.24
CA GLU A 94 -0.44 6.62 -20.31
C GLU A 94 -1.91 6.84 -20.75
N LYS A 95 -2.73 7.53 -19.93
CA LYS A 95 -4.16 7.81 -20.22
C LYS A 95 -4.36 9.01 -21.16
N ILE A 96 -3.31 9.68 -21.63
CA ILE A 96 -3.46 10.80 -22.59
C ILE A 96 -3.66 10.30 -24.04
N LEU A 97 -3.34 9.04 -24.34
CA LEU A 97 -3.39 8.50 -25.71
C LEU A 97 -4.25 7.23 -25.89
N SER A 98 -5.05 6.85 -24.91
CA SER A 98 -6.06 5.80 -25.13
C SER A 98 -7.34 6.13 -24.41
N ASP A 99 -8.47 5.94 -25.10
CA ASP A 99 -9.79 5.66 -24.53
C ASP A 99 -9.76 4.34 -23.70
N SER A 100 -8.69 4.06 -22.95
CA SER A 100 -8.60 2.88 -22.11
C SER A 100 -9.60 3.02 -20.98
N LEU A 101 -10.68 2.24 -21.09
CA LEU A 101 -11.58 1.88 -20.01
C LEU A 101 -10.76 1.69 -18.72
N ASN A 102 -11.19 2.37 -17.65
CA ASN A 102 -10.67 2.16 -16.31
C ASN A 102 -10.70 0.64 -16.01
N ASN A 103 -9.54 0.05 -15.70
CA ASN A 103 -9.39 -1.40 -15.60
C ASN A 103 -8.77 -1.72 -14.23
N PRO A 104 -9.60 -2.20 -13.27
CA PRO A 104 -9.13 -2.40 -11.91
C PRO A 104 -8.06 -3.50 -11.82
N LEU A 105 -8.01 -4.46 -12.74
CA LEU A 105 -6.93 -5.46 -12.73
C LEU A 105 -5.59 -4.81 -13.09
N LEU A 106 -5.55 -3.94 -14.10
CA LEU A 106 -4.33 -3.21 -14.47
C LEU A 106 -3.87 -2.29 -13.33
N ASP A 107 -4.80 -1.62 -12.65
CA ASP A 107 -4.50 -0.73 -11.54
C ASP A 107 -4.02 -1.50 -10.29
N ALA A 108 -4.58 -2.69 -10.02
CA ALA A 108 -4.09 -3.60 -8.99
C ALA A 108 -2.66 -4.12 -9.29
N GLN A 109 -2.38 -4.47 -10.56
CA GLN A 109 -1.03 -4.87 -11.00
C GLN A 109 -0.01 -3.74 -10.85
N LYS A 110 -0.37 -2.52 -11.27
CA LYS A 110 0.48 -1.33 -11.08
C LYS A 110 0.75 -1.07 -9.60
N SER A 111 -0.26 -1.23 -8.74
CA SER A 111 -0.09 -1.08 -7.29
C SER A 111 0.83 -2.14 -6.69
N ARG A 112 0.74 -3.40 -7.14
CA ARG A 112 1.65 -4.48 -6.72
C ARG A 112 3.09 -4.15 -7.08
N ASP A 113 3.32 -3.77 -8.33
CA ASP A 113 4.68 -3.50 -8.82
C ASP A 113 5.28 -2.28 -8.09
N LEU A 114 4.48 -1.23 -7.90
CA LEU A 114 4.87 -0.06 -7.09
C LEU A 114 5.21 -0.44 -5.65
N PHE A 115 4.42 -1.30 -5.00
CA PHE A 115 4.70 -1.74 -3.64
C PHE A 115 6.05 -2.45 -3.52
N TYR A 116 6.40 -3.32 -4.48
CA TYR A 116 7.69 -3.98 -4.45
C TYR A 116 8.85 -3.01 -4.72
N ASP A 117 8.65 -2.00 -5.56
CA ASP A 117 9.59 -0.88 -5.69
C ASP A 117 9.75 -0.13 -4.37
N GLU A 118 8.66 0.12 -3.64
CA GLU A 118 8.69 0.78 -2.32
C GLU A 118 9.41 -0.06 -1.26
N VAL A 119 9.20 -1.38 -1.26
CA VAL A 119 9.93 -2.32 -0.39
C VAL A 119 11.43 -2.28 -0.69
N ASN A 120 11.82 -2.30 -1.96
CA ASN A 120 13.22 -2.22 -2.37
C ASN A 120 13.84 -0.86 -2.01
N ALA A 121 13.12 0.23 -2.22
CA ALA A 121 13.53 1.57 -1.84
C ALA A 121 13.73 1.66 -0.32
N PHE A 122 12.78 1.15 0.47
CA PHE A 122 12.88 1.10 1.92
C PHE A 122 14.12 0.33 2.38
N HIS A 123 14.36 -0.87 1.84
CA HIS A 123 15.54 -1.66 2.18
C HIS A 123 16.86 -0.98 1.81
N SER A 124 16.85 -0.10 0.81
CA SER A 124 18.00 0.68 0.37
C SER A 124 18.26 1.95 1.20
N LEU A 125 17.34 2.35 2.09
CA LEU A 125 17.54 3.50 2.99
C LEU A 125 18.64 3.22 4.03
N ASP A 126 19.32 4.27 4.45
CA ASP A 126 20.22 4.22 5.61
C ASP A 126 19.45 3.84 6.87
N ASN A 127 20.10 3.12 7.79
CA ASN A 127 19.46 2.64 9.02
C ASN A 127 18.89 3.77 9.89
N ASP A 128 19.58 4.92 9.94
CA ASP A 128 19.10 6.09 10.68
C ASP A 128 17.76 6.59 10.13
N LEU A 129 17.59 6.59 8.80
CA LEU A 129 16.34 7.04 8.17
C LEU A 129 15.22 6.00 8.34
N LYS A 130 15.53 4.71 8.27
CA LYS A 130 14.58 3.63 8.62
C LYS A 130 14.09 3.78 10.05
N ASP A 131 14.99 4.06 10.99
CA ASP A 131 14.66 4.30 12.40
C ASP A 131 13.78 5.54 12.57
N ILE A 132 14.07 6.64 11.88
CA ILE A 132 13.23 7.84 11.88
C ILE A 132 11.81 7.51 11.41
N TYR A 133 11.67 6.88 10.24
CA TYR A 133 10.37 6.53 9.68
C TYR A 133 9.60 5.60 10.62
N PHE A 134 10.23 4.53 11.10
CA PHE A 134 9.58 3.58 12.00
C PHE A 134 9.09 4.27 13.28
N ASN A 135 9.96 5.02 13.97
CA ASN A 135 9.60 5.64 15.24
C ASN A 135 8.51 6.70 15.11
N LEU A 136 8.49 7.46 14.01
CA LEU A 136 7.47 8.48 13.78
C LEU A 136 6.12 7.89 13.32
N LEU A 137 6.14 6.79 12.55
CA LEU A 137 4.98 6.37 11.77
C LEU A 137 4.38 5.03 12.19
N LYS A 138 5.06 4.19 12.98
CA LYS A 138 4.58 2.84 13.36
C LYS A 138 3.18 2.78 13.99
N GLY A 139 2.73 3.86 14.61
CA GLY A 139 1.40 3.94 15.25
C GLY A 139 0.27 4.32 14.29
N ALA A 140 0.60 4.85 13.10
CA ALA A 140 -0.39 5.26 12.12
C ALA A 140 -0.83 4.06 11.27
N ARG A 141 -2.15 3.96 11.03
CA ARG A 141 -2.74 2.81 10.32
C ARG A 141 -2.21 2.66 8.90
N GLU A 142 -1.77 3.76 8.30
CA GLU A 142 -1.21 3.84 6.95
C GLU A 142 0.16 3.14 6.84
N PHE A 143 0.88 2.95 7.95
CA PHE A 143 2.27 2.48 7.93
C PHE A 143 2.54 1.26 8.81
N LYS A 144 1.73 1.01 9.85
CA LYS A 144 1.98 -0.06 10.84
C LYS A 144 2.22 -1.44 10.19
N ASP A 145 1.39 -1.80 9.21
CA ASP A 145 1.39 -3.13 8.60
C ASP A 145 2.52 -3.24 7.56
N PHE A 146 2.90 -2.12 6.93
CA PHE A 146 4.09 -2.05 6.08
C PHE A 146 5.37 -2.31 6.89
N PHE A 147 5.52 -1.69 8.06
CA PHE A 147 6.69 -1.94 8.91
C PHE A 147 6.77 -3.39 9.37
N GLU A 148 5.64 -3.99 9.73
CA GLU A 148 5.61 -5.42 10.02
C GLU A 148 6.01 -6.26 8.80
N TYR A 149 5.54 -5.88 7.60
CA TYR A 149 5.86 -6.56 6.34
C TYR A 149 7.38 -6.54 6.05
N VAL A 150 8.05 -5.40 6.20
CA VAL A 150 9.50 -5.27 5.98
C VAL A 150 10.35 -5.75 7.17
N GLY A 151 9.72 -6.30 8.21
CA GLY A 151 10.40 -6.95 9.34
C GLY A 151 10.78 -6.05 10.51
N LEU A 152 10.30 -4.80 10.57
CA LEU A 152 10.52 -3.90 11.70
C LEU A 152 9.42 -4.07 12.76
N LYS A 153 9.79 -4.65 13.90
CA LYS A 153 8.84 -4.98 14.99
C LYS A 153 9.11 -4.23 16.29
N GLU A 154 10.33 -3.74 16.50
CA GLU A 154 10.73 -3.11 17.77
C GLU A 154 11.51 -1.81 17.54
N GLU A 155 11.48 -0.93 18.55
CA GLU A 155 12.25 0.31 18.55
C GLU A 155 13.75 0.03 18.61
N SER A 156 14.49 0.63 17.68
CA SER A 156 15.93 0.82 17.82
C SER A 156 16.21 1.80 18.98
N LYS A 157 16.54 1.25 20.16
CA LYS A 157 16.92 2.05 21.35
C LYS A 157 18.14 2.94 21.12
N SER A 158 18.99 2.61 20.14
CA SER A 158 20.22 3.36 19.84
C SER A 158 19.96 4.71 19.19
N PHE A 159 18.90 4.84 18.38
CA PHE A 159 18.66 6.06 17.60
C PHE A 159 18.43 7.29 18.48
N PHE A 160 17.51 7.21 19.46
CA PHE A 160 17.22 8.34 20.35
C PHE A 160 18.41 8.70 21.25
N ASN A 161 19.13 7.69 21.73
CA ASN A 161 20.31 7.91 22.54
C ASN A 161 21.37 8.71 21.78
N ASN A 162 21.60 8.39 20.49
CA ASN A 162 22.55 9.09 19.63
C ASN A 162 22.07 10.51 19.24
N LEU A 163 20.77 10.70 19.01
CA LEU A 163 20.20 11.98 18.61
C LEU A 163 20.29 13.04 19.73
N PHE A 164 20.15 12.61 20.98
CA PHE A 164 20.21 13.50 22.15
C PHE A 164 21.59 13.57 22.82
N SER A 165 22.45 12.55 22.67
CA SER A 165 23.83 12.62 23.16
C SER A 165 24.70 13.61 22.37
N ALA A 166 24.32 13.94 21.13
CA ALA A 166 25.00 14.95 20.32
C ALA A 166 24.66 16.41 20.71
N LYS A 167 23.77 16.64 21.69
CA LYS A 167 23.38 17.98 22.17
C LYS A 167 23.62 18.16 23.68
N SER A 168 24.85 17.98 24.13
CA SER A 168 25.34 18.75 25.28
C SER A 168 25.97 20.04 24.75
N CYS A 169 25.16 21.07 24.50
CA CYS A 169 25.72 22.43 24.47
C CYS A 169 26.14 22.77 25.90
N SER A 170 27.45 22.88 26.12
CA SER A 170 28.02 23.49 27.30
C SER A 170 27.46 24.91 27.46
N ALA A 171 26.78 25.14 28.58
CA ALA A 171 26.32 26.46 29.01
C ALA A 171 27.48 27.39 29.37
#